data_AF-A0A351R0R7-F1
#
_entry.id   AF-A0A351R0R7-F1
#
_cell.length_a   1.000
_cell.length_b   1.000
_cell.length_c   1.000
_cell.angle_alpha   90.00
_cell.angle_beta   90.00
_cell.angle_gamma   90.00
#
_symmetry.space_group_name_H-M   'P 1'
#
loop_
_entity.id
_entity.type
_entity.pdbx_description
1 polymer ?
#
loop_
_entity_poly.entity_id
_entity_poly.type
_entity_poly.pdbx_seq_one_letter_code
_entity_poly.pdbx_strand_id
1 'polypeptide(L)'
;MKKKSHSIFAVLALALVIAAAIVVFALIRKYTPSKEHEDLTTYYHLTNSDEVAIVLNNEVTSSKARVIDGHIYIDYDFVHDNLNSRFYWDNNENILLYATTQNLISAQAEQTSYMVTKSSADYGRKIVTINSDTAYIDLDFVKEYSDFKYKHVKDPHRIIITSQWGKYQTATAKRNASLRVRGGIKSPILKEVSSKEEVTVIEQGDNWDKVMTDDGIIGYMQKRMLSSVKEKTRKSDFTPDTFAHIKKDYNICMAWHQVTNQSANNAVSSVLANTRGINVLSPTWFYLNDNNGNIASLASLNYVNYCHNQGIEVWALVSNLENKNADTTEVLTHTSKRQNLVNQIVSMAIQYNLDGINVDFESMNGEKVGDAFIEFIRELSIKCKNNGVVLSVDNYVPMSYTSFYNRKEQANFADYVVIMGYDEHYAGSSEAGSVASLSWVTQGVSDTLKEVPADQVILGMPFYTRVWEIPSESSSDDTAAGAKIPSKIYGMKAANDFLATHGATKTWQDDCGQNYSEFTDNDTTYKVWLEDSASAECRLKLVEEKKLAGASFWKLGFETSDIWDTVTRYIH
;
A
#
# COMPACT_ATOMS: atom_id res chain seq x y z
N MET A 1 -35.36 78.71 -43.80
CA MET A 1 -35.07 77.41 -43.12
C MET A 1 -33.77 76.72 -43.58
N LYS A 2 -32.78 77.39 -44.19
CA LYS A 2 -31.57 76.72 -44.74
C LYS A 2 -30.28 76.78 -43.89
N LYS A 3 -30.23 77.59 -42.82
CA LYS A 3 -29.03 77.72 -41.95
C LYS A 3 -28.92 76.69 -40.81
N LYS A 4 -30.00 75.98 -40.45
CA LYS A 4 -29.99 74.94 -39.39
C LYS A 4 -29.60 73.53 -39.89
N SER A 5 -29.69 73.23 -41.20
CA SER A 5 -29.35 71.88 -41.69
C SER A 5 -27.84 71.63 -41.81
N HIS A 6 -27.05 72.67 -42.12
CA HIS A 6 -25.59 72.57 -42.22
C HIS A 6 -24.94 72.33 -40.85
N SER A 7 -25.49 72.89 -39.77
CA SER A 7 -25.00 72.59 -38.41
C SER A 7 -25.36 71.17 -37.96
N ILE A 8 -26.54 70.66 -38.36
CA ILE A 8 -26.95 69.27 -38.06
C ILE A 8 -26.08 68.27 -38.82
N PHE A 9 -25.76 68.52 -40.10
CA PHE A 9 -24.85 67.68 -40.88
C PHE A 9 -23.42 67.70 -40.33
N ALA A 10 -22.91 68.86 -39.91
CA ALA A 10 -21.59 68.96 -39.29
C ALA A 10 -21.51 68.21 -37.95
N VAL A 11 -22.57 68.27 -37.13
CA VAL A 11 -22.66 67.54 -35.86
C VAL A 11 -22.78 66.02 -36.10
N LEU A 12 -23.55 65.58 -37.09
CA LEU A 12 -23.65 64.15 -37.47
C LEU A 12 -22.34 63.60 -38.03
N ALA A 13 -21.63 64.36 -38.87
CA ALA A 13 -20.32 63.98 -39.38
C ALA A 13 -19.27 63.88 -38.26
N LEU A 14 -19.27 64.83 -37.32
CA LEU A 14 -18.41 64.78 -36.14
C LEU A 14 -18.73 63.57 -35.25
N ALA A 15 -20.01 63.26 -35.03
CA ALA A 15 -20.44 62.09 -34.28
C ALA A 15 -20.00 60.78 -34.94
N LEU A 16 -20.06 60.68 -36.27
CA LEU A 16 -19.55 59.54 -37.04
C LEU A 16 -18.03 59.38 -36.93
N VAL A 17 -17.27 60.48 -36.97
CA VAL A 17 -15.81 60.46 -36.78
C VAL A 17 -15.45 60.03 -35.36
N ILE A 18 -16.17 60.51 -34.34
CA ILE A 18 -15.98 60.09 -32.95
C ILE A 18 -16.32 58.61 -32.78
N ALA A 19 -17.43 58.15 -33.36
CA ALA A 19 -17.80 56.73 -33.33
C ALA A 19 -16.75 55.85 -34.03
N ALA A 20 -16.24 56.26 -35.19
CA ALA A 20 -15.16 55.57 -35.89
C ALA A 20 -13.87 55.56 -35.07
N ALA A 21 -13.51 56.68 -34.43
CA ALA A 21 -12.34 56.76 -33.55
C ALA A 21 -12.49 55.86 -32.31
N ILE A 22 -13.69 55.78 -31.72
CA ILE A 22 -14.00 54.87 -30.61
C ILE A 22 -13.88 53.41 -31.07
N VAL A 23 -14.40 53.06 -32.25
CA VAL A 23 -14.29 51.71 -32.81
C VAL A 23 -12.83 51.36 -33.12
N VAL A 24 -12.07 52.26 -33.74
CA VAL A 24 -10.63 52.06 -34.01
C VAL A 24 -9.86 51.94 -32.69
N PHE A 25 -10.12 52.79 -31.70
CA PHE A 25 -9.52 52.69 -30.38
C PHE A 25 -9.89 51.39 -29.67
N ALA A 26 -11.14 50.95 -29.74
CA ALA A 26 -11.61 49.69 -29.19
C ALA A 26 -10.95 48.49 -29.91
N LEU A 27 -10.77 48.54 -31.23
CA LEU A 27 -10.07 47.52 -32.01
C LEU A 27 -8.58 47.48 -31.65
N ILE A 28 -7.90 48.63 -31.59
CA ILE A 28 -6.51 48.73 -31.14
C ILE A 28 -6.40 48.14 -29.73
N ARG A 29 -7.27 48.55 -28.80
CA ARG A 29 -7.27 48.01 -27.43
C ARG A 29 -7.57 46.52 -27.42
N LYS A 30 -8.45 45.99 -28.27
CA LYS A 30 -8.77 44.55 -28.35
C LYS A 30 -7.56 43.73 -28.82
N TYR A 31 -6.81 44.21 -29.80
CA TYR A 31 -5.69 43.46 -30.41
C TYR A 31 -4.30 43.80 -29.84
N THR A 32 -4.18 44.82 -29.00
CA THR A 32 -2.91 45.15 -28.31
C THR A 32 -2.64 44.14 -27.19
N PRO A 33 -1.50 43.45 -27.16
CA PRO A 33 -1.15 42.55 -26.04
C PRO A 33 -1.02 43.30 -24.71
N SER A 34 -1.38 42.65 -23.60
CA SER A 34 -1.08 43.16 -22.26
C SER A 34 0.43 43.12 -22.02
N LYS A 35 0.94 44.17 -21.36
CA LYS A 35 2.30 44.29 -20.83
C LYS A 35 2.35 44.13 -19.31
N GLU A 36 1.21 43.81 -18.70
CA GLU A 36 1.12 43.51 -17.26
C GLU A 36 1.91 42.24 -16.96
N HIS A 37 2.78 42.32 -15.96
CA HIS A 37 3.54 41.19 -15.46
C HIS A 37 2.87 40.64 -14.21
N GLU A 38 2.69 39.33 -14.17
CA GLU A 38 2.28 38.63 -12.97
C GLU A 38 3.48 38.52 -12.04
N ASP A 39 3.29 38.86 -10.78
CA ASP A 39 4.29 38.62 -9.75
C ASP A 39 4.38 37.10 -9.47
N LEU A 40 5.58 36.53 -9.60
CA LEU A 40 5.75 35.08 -9.47
C LEU A 40 5.50 34.58 -8.05
N THR A 41 5.78 35.41 -7.03
CA THR A 41 5.45 35.10 -5.62
C THR A 41 3.93 34.94 -5.47
N THR A 42 3.16 35.83 -6.07
CA THR A 42 1.69 35.76 -6.13
C THR A 42 1.21 34.55 -6.94
N TYR A 43 1.79 34.28 -8.10
CA TYR A 43 1.46 33.12 -8.94
C TYR A 43 1.65 31.78 -8.22
N TYR A 44 2.73 31.65 -7.46
CA TYR A 44 3.01 30.44 -6.67
C TYR A 44 2.33 30.44 -5.29
N HIS A 45 1.60 31.50 -4.92
CA HIS A 45 0.98 31.66 -3.60
C HIS A 45 1.98 31.55 -2.44
N LEU A 46 3.15 32.18 -2.59
CA LEU A 46 4.16 32.25 -1.54
C LEU A 46 3.86 33.45 -0.63
N THR A 47 3.73 33.19 0.66
CA THR A 47 3.36 34.18 1.67
C THR A 47 4.51 34.56 2.58
N ASN A 48 5.49 33.66 2.72
CA ASN A 48 6.69 33.85 3.53
C ASN A 48 7.95 33.74 2.67
N SER A 49 9.02 34.41 3.08
CA SER A 49 10.28 34.46 2.33
C SER A 49 11.05 33.13 2.32
N ASP A 50 10.78 32.25 3.30
CA ASP A 50 11.37 30.92 3.40
C ASP A 50 10.57 29.87 2.61
N GLU A 51 9.36 30.18 2.14
CA GLU A 51 8.54 29.23 1.37
C GLU A 51 9.11 28.99 -0.03
N VAL A 52 9.00 27.73 -0.46
CA VAL A 52 9.52 27.24 -1.73
C VAL A 52 8.37 26.58 -2.49
N ALA A 53 8.04 27.09 -3.67
CA ALA A 53 7.03 26.46 -4.52
C ALA A 53 7.52 25.10 -5.00
N ILE A 54 6.63 24.11 -5.07
CA ILE A 54 6.97 22.78 -5.59
C ILE A 54 6.28 22.59 -6.94
N VAL A 55 7.07 22.24 -7.95
CA VAL A 55 6.59 21.85 -9.27
C VAL A 55 6.92 20.38 -9.47
N LEU A 56 5.94 19.50 -9.29
CA LEU A 56 6.08 18.04 -9.38
C LEU A 56 5.57 17.57 -10.74
N ASN A 57 6.42 16.88 -11.52
CA ASN A 57 6.04 16.24 -12.80
C ASN A 57 5.27 17.16 -13.77
N ASN A 58 5.70 18.42 -13.86
CA ASN A 58 5.08 19.48 -14.67
C ASN A 58 3.73 20.02 -14.15
N GLU A 59 3.48 19.93 -12.84
CA GLU A 59 2.34 20.54 -12.18
C GLU A 59 2.78 21.33 -10.95
N VAL A 60 2.20 22.52 -10.73
CA VAL A 60 2.44 23.30 -9.51
C VAL A 60 1.56 22.72 -8.41
N THR A 61 2.16 22.37 -7.27
CA THR A 61 1.41 21.80 -6.14
C THR A 61 0.93 22.89 -5.18
N SER A 62 -0.09 22.57 -4.39
CA SER A 62 -0.53 23.39 -3.26
C SER A 62 0.49 23.37 -2.12
N SER A 63 1.10 22.21 -1.85
CA SER A 63 2.16 22.04 -0.85
C SER A 63 3.38 22.89 -1.16
N LYS A 64 4.06 23.35 -0.10
CA LYS A 64 5.28 24.17 -0.16
C LYS A 64 6.39 23.49 0.62
N ALA A 65 7.61 23.61 0.12
CA ALA A 65 8.81 23.31 0.86
C ALA A 65 9.29 24.58 1.59
N ARG A 66 10.34 24.48 2.40
CA ARG A 66 10.96 25.60 3.11
C ARG A 66 12.46 25.65 2.89
N VAL A 67 13.02 26.86 2.90
CA VAL A 67 14.46 27.09 2.99
C VAL A 67 14.82 27.25 4.46
N ILE A 68 15.64 26.34 4.99
CA ILE A 68 16.13 26.39 6.37
C ILE A 68 17.64 26.27 6.31
N ASP A 69 18.35 27.26 6.84
CA ASP A 69 19.81 27.36 6.80
C ASP A 69 20.42 27.21 5.39
N GLY A 70 19.69 27.67 4.37
CA GLY A 70 20.12 27.59 2.96
C GLY A 70 19.85 26.26 2.27
N HIS A 71 19.24 25.30 2.96
CA HIS A 71 18.87 23.97 2.44
C HIS A 71 17.35 23.84 2.29
N ILE A 72 16.92 22.91 1.42
CA ILE A 72 15.50 22.70 1.13
C ILE A 72 14.98 21.58 2.01
N TYR A 73 13.97 21.91 2.80
CA TYR A 73 13.24 20.95 3.61
C TYR A 73 11.82 20.83 3.09
N ILE A 74 11.35 19.60 2.99
CA ILE A 74 10.05 19.26 2.41
C ILE A 74 9.20 18.54 3.45
N ASP A 75 7.92 18.86 3.46
CA ASP A 75 6.93 18.25 4.34
C ASP A 75 6.94 16.71 4.22
N TYR A 76 6.88 16.01 5.36
CA TYR A 76 6.92 14.55 5.42
C TYR A 76 5.79 13.91 4.61
N ASP A 77 4.55 14.38 4.76
CA ASP A 77 3.40 13.80 4.06
C ASP A 77 3.60 13.92 2.55
N PHE A 78 4.12 15.05 2.07
CA PHE A 78 4.50 15.20 0.67
C PHE A 78 5.55 14.17 0.22
N VAL A 79 6.59 13.93 1.03
CA VAL A 79 7.61 12.91 0.73
C VAL A 79 6.97 11.53 0.65
N HIS A 80 6.22 11.15 1.67
CA HIS A 80 5.57 9.86 1.79
C HIS A 80 4.64 9.58 0.59
N ASP A 81 3.77 10.54 0.27
CA ASP A 81 2.71 10.35 -0.72
C ASP A 81 3.19 10.47 -2.18
N ASN A 82 4.23 11.28 -2.43
CA ASN A 82 4.60 11.66 -3.80
C ASN A 82 6.00 11.21 -4.24
N LEU A 83 6.91 10.96 -3.29
CA LEU A 83 8.31 10.67 -3.59
C LEU A 83 8.70 9.26 -3.17
N ASN A 84 8.46 8.91 -1.91
CA ASN A 84 8.87 7.64 -1.34
C ASN A 84 8.16 7.34 -0.02
N SER A 85 7.22 6.40 -0.04
CA SER A 85 6.45 5.93 1.11
C SER A 85 7.22 5.00 2.07
N ARG A 86 8.54 4.83 1.87
CA ARG A 86 9.40 4.12 2.83
C ARG A 86 9.98 5.00 3.92
N PHE A 87 9.93 6.32 3.74
CA PHE A 87 10.14 7.21 4.87
C PHE A 87 8.97 7.06 5.82
N TYR A 88 9.26 6.79 7.09
CA TYR A 88 8.26 6.64 8.13
C TYR A 88 8.54 7.65 9.24
N TRP A 89 7.58 8.52 9.52
CA TRP A 89 7.64 9.48 10.61
C TRP A 89 6.88 8.96 11.83
N ASP A 90 7.60 8.77 12.92
CA ASP A 90 6.99 8.53 14.22
C ASP A 90 6.77 9.87 14.92
N ASN A 91 5.51 10.31 14.92
CA ASN A 91 5.10 11.55 15.57
C ASN A 91 5.09 11.46 17.11
N ASN A 92 5.02 10.27 17.69
CA ASN A 92 5.01 10.09 19.14
C ASN A 92 6.42 10.28 19.72
N GLU A 93 7.44 9.87 18.97
CA GLU A 93 8.83 9.90 19.41
C GLU A 93 9.70 10.91 18.63
N ASN A 94 9.11 11.62 17.67
CA ASN A 94 9.76 12.61 16.82
C ASN A 94 11.01 12.09 16.10
N ILE A 95 10.88 10.90 15.51
CA ILE A 95 11.98 10.19 14.85
C ILE A 95 11.57 9.77 13.43
N LEU A 96 12.43 10.05 12.46
CA LEU A 96 12.29 9.61 11.09
C LEU A 96 13.04 8.30 10.89
N LEU A 97 12.41 7.37 10.20
CA LEU A 97 12.95 6.06 9.87
C LEU A 97 12.97 5.85 8.36
N TYR A 98 13.98 5.10 7.92
CA TYR A 98 14.04 4.56 6.56
C TYR A 98 14.69 3.18 6.57
N ALA A 99 13.93 2.16 6.19
CA ALA A 99 14.43 0.81 6.06
C ALA A 99 15.00 0.55 4.66
N THR A 100 16.30 0.27 4.60
CA THR A 100 16.97 -0.27 3.40
C THR A 100 16.84 -1.80 3.37
N THR A 101 17.41 -2.46 2.36
CA THR A 101 17.47 -3.93 2.26
C THR A 101 18.28 -4.64 3.36
N GLN A 102 19.05 -3.89 4.17
CA GLN A 102 19.99 -4.45 5.16
C GLN A 102 20.06 -3.68 6.48
N ASN A 103 19.70 -2.40 6.48
CA ASN A 103 19.88 -1.48 7.60
C ASN A 103 18.63 -0.65 7.83
N LEU A 104 18.36 -0.36 9.10
CA LEU A 104 17.40 0.65 9.51
C LEU A 104 18.15 1.96 9.77
N ILE A 105 17.75 3.01 9.06
CA ILE A 105 18.26 4.35 9.29
C ILE A 105 17.29 5.07 10.21
N SER A 106 17.78 5.72 11.27
CA SER A 106 16.94 6.51 12.18
C SER A 106 17.55 7.88 12.48
N ALA A 107 16.73 8.92 12.36
CA ALA A 107 17.13 10.31 12.56
C ALA A 107 16.16 10.99 13.53
N GLN A 108 16.64 11.34 14.73
CA GLN A 108 15.87 12.11 15.69
C GLN A 108 15.71 13.55 15.19
N ALA A 109 14.53 14.13 15.33
CA ALA A 109 14.30 15.52 14.97
C ALA A 109 15.28 16.47 15.67
N GLU A 110 15.62 17.55 14.96
CA GLU A 110 16.50 18.62 15.41
C GLU A 110 17.96 18.23 15.66
N GLN A 111 18.36 16.99 15.32
CA GLN A 111 19.73 16.50 15.41
C GLN A 111 20.41 16.42 14.04
N THR A 112 21.74 16.58 14.03
CA THR A 112 22.58 16.35 12.84
C THR A 112 23.11 14.93 12.76
N SER A 113 23.20 14.26 13.91
CA SER A 113 23.55 12.84 14.00
C SER A 113 22.35 11.95 13.70
N TYR A 114 22.62 10.81 13.09
CA TYR A 114 21.65 9.75 12.82
C TYR A 114 22.29 8.39 13.03
N MET A 115 21.46 7.36 13.10
CA MET A 115 21.90 5.98 13.28
C MET A 115 21.68 5.19 11.99
N VAL A 116 22.68 4.37 11.64
CA VAL A 116 22.54 3.28 10.68
C VAL A 116 22.65 1.99 11.47
N THR A 117 21.50 1.38 11.76
CA THR A 117 21.36 0.22 12.64
C THR A 117 21.89 0.49 14.06
N LYS A 118 23.19 0.27 14.31
CA LYS A 118 23.86 0.52 15.61
C LYS A 118 25.01 1.53 15.52
N SER A 119 25.35 1.96 14.31
CA SER A 119 26.46 2.88 14.07
C SER A 119 25.92 4.31 13.97
N SER A 120 26.54 5.24 14.69
CA SER A 120 26.22 6.67 14.56
C SER A 120 27.00 7.29 13.40
N ALA A 121 26.33 8.17 12.66
CA ALA A 121 26.92 9.02 11.63
C ALA A 121 26.44 10.47 11.82
N ASP A 122 27.15 11.42 11.23
CA ASP A 122 26.79 12.84 11.24
C ASP A 122 26.52 13.29 9.80
N TYR A 123 25.34 13.85 9.56
CA TYR A 123 24.93 14.39 8.26
C TYR A 123 25.47 15.82 8.04
N GLY A 124 26.01 16.46 9.09
CA GLY A 124 26.54 17.82 9.05
C GLY A 124 25.46 18.91 9.13
N ARG A 125 24.19 18.54 9.03
CA ARG A 125 23.01 19.39 9.25
C ARG A 125 21.83 18.56 9.70
N LYS A 126 20.74 19.21 10.11
CA LYS A 126 19.54 18.51 10.58
C LYS A 126 18.93 17.71 9.43
N ILE A 127 18.62 16.44 9.65
CA ILE A 127 17.89 15.64 8.64
C ILE A 127 16.40 16.00 8.70
N VAL A 128 15.88 16.17 9.92
CA VAL A 128 14.48 16.50 10.16
C VAL A 128 14.38 17.68 11.11
N THR A 129 13.45 18.58 10.80
CA THR A 129 13.06 19.68 11.67
C THR A 129 11.55 19.74 11.82
N ILE A 130 11.08 20.24 12.95
CA ILE A 130 9.66 20.31 13.29
C ILE A 130 9.23 21.78 13.38
N ASN A 131 8.13 22.12 12.73
CA ASN A 131 7.49 23.43 12.89
C ASN A 131 5.97 23.25 12.97
N SER A 132 5.37 23.71 14.08
CA SER A 132 3.92 23.71 14.29
C SER A 132 3.27 22.35 14.00
N ASP A 133 3.89 21.30 14.54
CA ASP A 133 3.51 19.88 14.40
C ASP A 133 3.75 19.25 13.02
N THR A 134 4.34 19.98 12.07
CA THR A 134 4.77 19.44 10.77
C THR A 134 6.24 19.06 10.80
N ALA A 135 6.54 17.81 10.44
CA ALA A 135 7.91 17.36 10.20
C ALA A 135 8.34 17.72 8.78
N TYR A 136 9.50 18.37 8.65
CA TYR A 136 10.13 18.65 7.37
C TYR A 136 11.47 17.93 7.27
N ILE A 137 11.70 17.27 6.15
CA ILE A 137 12.88 16.44 5.87
C ILE A 137 13.77 17.15 4.85
N ASP A 138 15.07 17.14 5.07
CA ASP A 138 16.07 17.63 4.12
C ASP A 138 15.95 16.90 2.77
N LEU A 139 15.72 17.64 1.69
CA LEU A 139 15.41 17.07 0.38
C LEU A 139 16.60 16.32 -0.26
N ASP A 140 17.84 16.72 0.06
CA ASP A 140 19.04 15.98 -0.38
C ASP A 140 19.08 14.60 0.31
N PHE A 141 18.72 14.52 1.59
CA PHE A 141 18.63 13.24 2.30
C PHE A 141 17.55 12.34 1.68
N VAL A 142 16.36 12.89 1.36
CA VAL A 142 15.32 12.13 0.63
C VAL A 142 15.82 11.65 -0.73
N LYS A 143 16.62 12.46 -1.42
CA LYS A 143 17.18 12.18 -2.75
C LYS A 143 18.17 11.00 -2.75
N GLU A 144 18.90 10.77 -1.66
CA GLU A 144 19.80 9.62 -1.50
C GLU A 144 19.05 8.28 -1.64
N TYR A 145 17.80 8.24 -1.19
CA TYR A 145 17.02 7.01 -1.06
C TYR A 145 15.82 6.91 -2.00
N SER A 146 15.68 7.86 -2.93
CA SER A 146 14.47 7.99 -3.76
C SER A 146 14.76 8.29 -5.23
N ASP A 147 13.90 7.74 -6.09
CA ASP A 147 13.99 7.88 -7.54
C ASP A 147 13.35 9.17 -8.06
N PHE A 148 14.01 10.30 -7.81
CA PHE A 148 13.64 11.58 -8.44
C PHE A 148 14.87 12.42 -8.75
N LYS A 149 14.69 13.48 -9.54
CA LYS A 149 15.67 14.56 -9.73
C LYS A 149 15.01 15.88 -9.35
N TYR A 150 15.79 16.82 -8.85
CA TYR A 150 15.26 18.15 -8.61
C TYR A 150 16.24 19.27 -8.96
N LYS A 151 15.68 20.46 -9.19
CA LYS A 151 16.42 21.71 -9.42
C LYS A 151 15.82 22.80 -8.54
N HIS A 152 16.66 23.55 -7.84
CA HIS A 152 16.25 24.71 -7.05
C HIS A 152 16.51 26.02 -7.81
N VAL A 153 15.52 26.91 -7.83
CA VAL A 153 15.60 28.27 -8.37
C VAL A 153 15.22 29.25 -7.27
N LYS A 154 15.93 30.37 -7.12
CA LYS A 154 15.82 31.26 -5.94
C LYS A 154 14.84 32.43 -6.08
N ASP A 155 14.48 32.84 -7.30
CA ASP A 155 13.69 34.07 -7.51
C ASP A 155 12.40 33.81 -8.30
N PRO A 156 11.24 33.66 -7.62
CA PRO A 156 11.13 33.30 -6.21
C PRO A 156 11.58 31.85 -5.98
N HIS A 157 11.72 31.45 -4.71
CA HIS A 157 12.12 30.09 -4.36
C HIS A 157 11.15 29.06 -4.93
N ARG A 158 11.67 28.13 -5.72
CA ARG A 158 10.93 27.00 -6.26
C ARG A 158 11.82 25.80 -6.55
N ILE A 159 11.29 24.61 -6.38
CA ILE A 159 11.91 23.36 -6.77
C ILE A 159 11.12 22.70 -7.88
N ILE A 160 11.83 22.23 -8.91
CA ILE A 160 11.25 21.43 -9.99
C ILE A 160 11.63 19.97 -9.72
N ILE A 161 10.67 19.15 -9.33
CA ILE A 161 10.84 17.72 -9.05
C ILE A 161 10.37 16.90 -10.25
N THR A 162 11.20 15.99 -10.71
CA THR A 162 10.86 14.98 -11.72
C THR A 162 11.03 13.60 -11.11
N SER A 163 9.93 12.87 -10.95
CA SER A 163 9.86 11.46 -10.54
C SER A 163 9.19 10.57 -11.59
N GLN A 164 8.72 11.13 -12.71
CA GLN A 164 8.19 10.39 -13.85
C GLN A 164 9.20 10.31 -14.99
N TRP A 165 9.44 9.08 -15.45
CA TRP A 165 10.40 8.75 -16.51
C TRP A 165 9.70 8.35 -17.80
N GLY A 166 10.45 8.33 -18.90
CA GLY A 166 9.92 7.99 -20.22
C GLY A 166 9.76 9.19 -21.13
N LYS A 167 8.81 9.11 -22.06
CA LYS A 167 8.67 10.08 -23.15
C LYS A 167 8.02 11.38 -22.68
N TYR A 168 8.54 12.51 -23.14
CA TYR A 168 7.97 13.84 -22.90
C TYR A 168 8.13 14.72 -24.14
N GLN A 169 7.28 15.74 -24.24
CA GLN A 169 7.24 16.63 -25.39
C GLN A 169 7.99 17.93 -25.11
N THR A 170 8.70 18.43 -26.12
CA THR A 170 9.47 19.67 -26.08
C THR A 170 9.21 20.50 -27.32
N ALA A 171 9.34 21.82 -27.20
CA ALA A 171 9.37 22.74 -28.33
C ALA A 171 10.36 23.86 -28.05
N THR A 172 10.80 24.54 -29.09
CA THR A 172 11.74 25.65 -28.98
C THR A 172 11.05 26.96 -29.39
N ALA A 173 11.26 28.03 -28.64
CA ALA A 173 10.78 29.35 -29.00
C ALA A 173 11.46 29.84 -30.29
N LYS A 174 10.70 30.08 -31.36
CA LYS A 174 11.20 30.58 -32.65
C LYS A 174 11.79 32.00 -32.55
N ARG A 175 11.26 32.80 -31.63
CA ARG A 175 11.63 34.20 -31.34
C ARG A 175 11.18 34.53 -29.91
N ASN A 176 11.62 35.68 -29.38
CA ASN A 176 11.21 36.13 -28.05
C ASN A 176 9.68 36.14 -27.93
N ALA A 177 9.16 35.60 -26.84
CA ALA A 177 7.74 35.37 -26.65
C ALA A 177 7.36 35.41 -25.17
N SER A 178 6.26 36.08 -24.86
CA SER A 178 5.71 36.08 -23.51
C SER A 178 5.04 34.75 -23.18
N LEU A 179 5.46 34.12 -22.09
CA LEU A 179 4.72 33.09 -21.37
C LEU A 179 3.67 33.78 -20.50
N ARG A 180 2.41 33.36 -20.59
CA ARG A 180 1.28 34.04 -19.92
C ARG A 180 0.55 33.12 -18.95
N VAL A 181 -0.12 33.70 -17.96
CA VAL A 181 -0.91 32.95 -16.95
C VAL A 181 -1.99 32.08 -17.61
N ARG A 182 -2.70 32.61 -18.61
CA ARG A 182 -3.74 31.93 -19.39
C ARG A 182 -3.53 32.14 -20.89
N GLY A 183 -4.16 31.29 -21.69
CA GLY A 183 -4.24 31.45 -23.14
C GLY A 183 -4.96 32.75 -23.51
N GLY A 184 -4.22 33.71 -24.07
CA GLY A 184 -4.79 34.97 -24.54
C GLY A 184 -3.81 36.14 -24.43
N ILE A 185 -3.81 37.02 -25.43
CA ILE A 185 -2.89 38.17 -25.49
C ILE A 185 -3.12 39.19 -24.36
N LYS A 186 -4.24 39.10 -23.65
CA LYS A 186 -4.60 39.98 -22.52
C LYS A 186 -4.21 39.43 -21.17
N SER A 187 -3.89 38.14 -21.07
CA SER A 187 -3.46 37.54 -19.81
C SER A 187 -2.12 38.15 -19.38
N PRO A 188 -1.89 38.36 -18.07
CA PRO A 188 -0.59 38.78 -17.54
C PRO A 188 0.55 37.86 -17.98
N ILE A 189 1.75 38.44 -18.07
CA ILE A 189 2.99 37.78 -18.47
C ILE A 189 3.70 37.23 -17.24
N LEU A 190 4.00 35.94 -17.24
CA LEU A 190 4.79 35.28 -16.21
C LEU A 190 6.29 35.44 -16.46
N LYS A 191 6.72 35.27 -17.71
CA LYS A 191 8.13 35.35 -18.13
C LYS A 191 8.24 35.68 -19.61
N GLU A 192 9.29 36.40 -19.99
CA GLU A 192 9.72 36.49 -21.38
C GLU A 192 10.66 35.34 -21.71
N VAL A 193 10.26 34.49 -22.65
CA VAL A 193 11.02 33.33 -23.11
C VAL A 193 11.87 33.76 -24.29
N SER A 194 13.18 33.50 -24.23
CA SER A 194 14.13 33.95 -25.25
C SER A 194 14.04 33.11 -26.52
N SER A 195 14.40 33.70 -27.67
CA SER A 195 14.58 32.94 -28.90
C SER A 195 15.55 31.78 -28.68
N LYS A 196 15.18 30.59 -29.19
CA LYS A 196 15.89 29.32 -29.03
C LYS A 196 15.84 28.68 -27.64
N GLU A 197 15.17 29.29 -26.67
CA GLU A 197 14.90 28.63 -25.38
C GLU A 197 13.94 27.44 -25.59
N GLU A 198 14.28 26.31 -24.97
CA GLU A 198 13.46 25.10 -25.01
C GLU A 198 12.46 25.11 -23.86
N VAL A 199 11.24 24.66 -24.15
CA VAL A 199 10.17 24.49 -23.18
C VAL A 199 9.64 23.05 -23.24
N THR A 200 9.21 22.53 -22.09
CA THR A 200 8.42 21.30 -22.03
C THR A 200 6.99 21.62 -22.44
N VAL A 201 6.44 20.88 -23.39
CA VAL A 201 5.04 21.04 -23.83
C VAL A 201 4.18 20.12 -22.97
N ILE A 202 3.25 20.70 -22.22
CA ILE A 202 2.34 19.96 -21.32
C ILE A 202 1.04 19.63 -22.07
N GLU A 203 0.47 20.62 -22.77
CA GLU A 203 -0.81 20.48 -23.47
C GLU A 203 -0.78 21.31 -24.76
N GLN A 204 -1.24 20.74 -25.86
CA GLN A 204 -1.35 21.44 -27.14
C GLN A 204 -2.78 21.93 -27.35
N GLY A 205 -2.95 23.23 -27.58
CA GLY A 205 -4.24 23.83 -27.91
C GLY A 205 -4.34 24.26 -29.36
N ASP A 206 -5.44 24.94 -29.70
CA ASP A 206 -5.66 25.48 -31.05
C ASP A 206 -4.67 26.60 -31.37
N ASN A 207 -4.62 27.61 -30.49
CA ASN A 207 -3.83 28.83 -30.68
C ASN A 207 -2.74 29.02 -29.61
N TRP A 208 -2.89 28.37 -28.46
CA TRP A 208 -2.02 28.48 -27.30
C TRP A 208 -1.72 27.10 -26.77
N ASP A 209 -0.44 26.82 -26.56
CA ASP A 209 0.03 25.59 -25.94
C ASP A 209 0.40 25.90 -24.48
N LYS A 210 0.06 25.00 -23.57
CA LYS A 210 0.51 25.03 -22.17
C LYS A 210 1.90 24.44 -22.12
N VAL A 211 2.85 25.19 -21.59
CA VAL A 211 4.27 24.83 -21.56
C VAL A 211 4.89 25.17 -20.22
N MET A 212 6.00 24.51 -19.92
CA MET A 212 6.85 24.77 -18.76
C MET A 212 8.26 25.15 -19.21
N THR A 213 8.81 26.22 -18.65
CA THR A 213 10.21 26.62 -18.85
C THR A 213 11.17 25.74 -18.03
N ASP A 214 12.46 25.74 -18.37
CA ASP A 214 13.50 24.98 -17.63
C ASP A 214 13.68 25.41 -16.16
N ASP A 215 13.24 26.63 -15.85
CA ASP A 215 13.15 27.13 -14.48
C ASP A 215 11.76 26.93 -13.86
N GLY A 216 10.90 26.06 -14.41
CA GLY A 216 9.70 25.57 -13.73
C GLY A 216 8.45 26.46 -13.81
N ILE A 217 8.43 27.49 -14.65
CA ILE A 217 7.26 28.36 -14.78
C ILE A 217 6.29 27.76 -15.79
N ILE A 218 5.06 27.48 -15.34
CA ILE A 218 4.02 26.87 -16.16
C ILE A 218 3.04 27.94 -16.64
N GLY A 219 2.86 28.04 -17.96
CA GLY A 219 1.94 29.00 -18.54
C GLY A 219 1.59 28.67 -19.98
N TYR A 220 1.05 29.65 -20.68
CA TYR A 220 0.58 29.51 -22.05
C TYR A 220 1.42 30.35 -23.01
N MET A 221 1.88 29.74 -24.09
CA MET A 221 2.57 30.40 -25.20
C MET A 221 1.78 30.24 -26.49
N GLN A 222 1.84 31.26 -27.37
CA GLN A 222 1.19 31.15 -28.68
C GLN A 222 1.86 30.05 -29.51
N LYS A 223 1.06 29.12 -30.05
CA LYS A 223 1.53 27.99 -30.85
C LYS A 223 2.41 28.41 -32.03
N ARG A 224 2.06 29.52 -32.70
CA ARG A 224 2.86 30.08 -33.81
C ARG A 224 4.27 30.51 -33.40
N MET A 225 4.52 30.75 -32.11
CA MET A 225 5.82 31.13 -31.57
C MET A 225 6.71 29.93 -31.24
N LEU A 226 6.14 28.72 -31.19
CA LEU A 226 6.84 27.48 -30.89
C LEU A 226 7.22 26.74 -32.18
N SER A 227 8.33 26.01 -32.16
CA SER A 227 8.68 25.02 -33.18
C SER A 227 7.65 23.89 -33.26
N SER A 228 7.80 23.00 -34.25
CA SER A 228 7.13 21.70 -34.14
C SER A 228 7.57 20.99 -32.86
N VAL A 229 6.63 20.26 -32.26
CA VAL A 229 6.87 19.49 -31.04
C VAL A 229 7.82 18.33 -31.36
N LYS A 230 8.77 18.09 -30.46
CA LYS A 230 9.71 16.98 -30.50
C LYS A 230 9.54 16.12 -29.25
N GLU A 231 9.57 14.81 -29.44
CA GLU A 231 9.62 13.85 -28.34
C GLU A 231 11.07 13.68 -27.85
N LYS A 232 11.22 13.65 -26.53
CA LYS A 232 12.46 13.30 -25.84
C LYS A 232 12.17 12.23 -24.79
N THR A 233 13.20 11.60 -24.25
CA THR A 233 13.07 10.57 -23.22
C THR A 233 13.85 10.95 -21.97
N ARG A 234 13.18 10.98 -20.81
CA ARG A 234 13.81 11.07 -19.49
C ARG A 234 14.12 9.66 -18.99
N LYS A 235 15.28 9.49 -18.37
CA LYS A 235 15.69 8.26 -17.71
C LYS A 235 16.14 8.58 -16.30
N SER A 236 15.81 7.68 -15.39
CA SER A 236 16.42 7.66 -14.08
C SER A 236 17.87 7.17 -14.16
N ASP A 237 18.71 7.68 -13.26
CA ASP A 237 20.01 7.14 -12.88
C ASP A 237 20.00 6.52 -11.47
N PHE A 238 18.84 6.50 -10.80
CA PHE A 238 18.66 5.83 -9.52
C PHE A 238 18.75 4.32 -9.69
N THR A 239 19.52 3.68 -8.82
CA THR A 239 19.60 2.22 -8.75
C THR A 239 18.70 1.79 -7.59
N PRO A 240 17.55 1.15 -7.87
CA PRO A 240 16.67 0.69 -6.80
C PRO A 240 17.35 -0.43 -6.01
N ASP A 241 16.96 -0.51 -4.74
CA ASP A 241 17.30 -1.61 -3.86
C ASP A 241 16.91 -2.97 -4.47
N THR A 242 17.81 -3.95 -4.34
CA THR A 242 17.50 -5.34 -4.67
C THR A 242 17.18 -6.09 -3.39
N PHE A 243 15.92 -6.50 -3.27
CA PHE A 243 15.45 -7.29 -2.14
C PHE A 243 15.85 -8.75 -2.32
N ALA A 244 16.49 -9.31 -1.29
CA ALA A 244 16.87 -10.71 -1.28
C ALA A 244 15.94 -11.44 -0.31
N HIS A 245 15.44 -12.59 -0.76
CA HIS A 245 14.48 -13.42 -0.06
C HIS A 245 15.10 -14.79 0.25
N ILE A 246 14.79 -15.36 1.41
CA ILE A 246 15.12 -16.73 1.82
C ILE A 246 14.08 -17.67 1.21
N LYS A 247 14.14 -17.84 -0.11
CA LYS A 247 13.27 -18.76 -0.84
C LYS A 247 13.72 -20.22 -0.65
N LYS A 248 12.75 -21.11 -0.49
CA LYS A 248 12.94 -22.56 -0.53
C LYS A 248 12.96 -23.07 -1.97
N ASP A 249 13.68 -24.14 -2.21
CA ASP A 249 13.77 -24.84 -3.50
C ASP A 249 12.66 -25.90 -3.68
N TYR A 250 11.75 -25.98 -2.73
CA TYR A 250 10.55 -26.80 -2.72
C TYR A 250 9.30 -25.95 -2.47
N ASN A 251 8.14 -26.46 -2.85
CA ASN A 251 6.86 -25.81 -2.53
C ASN A 251 6.55 -25.92 -1.04
N ILE A 252 6.04 -24.83 -0.46
CA ILE A 252 5.66 -24.80 0.95
C ILE A 252 4.36 -25.60 1.15
N CYS A 253 4.42 -26.62 2.00
CA CYS A 253 3.26 -27.33 2.53
C CYS A 253 3.18 -27.03 4.02
N MET A 254 2.55 -25.91 4.36
CA MET A 254 2.44 -25.42 5.74
C MET A 254 1.14 -25.88 6.39
N ALA A 255 1.12 -26.07 7.70
CA ALA A 255 -0.14 -26.15 8.44
C ALA A 255 -0.03 -25.47 9.80
N TRP A 256 -1.11 -24.82 10.23
CA TRP A 256 -1.15 -24.20 11.55
C TRP A 256 -1.54 -25.22 12.61
N HIS A 257 -0.75 -25.25 13.69
CA HIS A 257 -1.05 -26.02 14.88
C HIS A 257 -1.46 -25.08 16.01
N GLN A 258 -2.75 -25.06 16.32
CA GLN A 258 -3.25 -24.19 17.39
C GLN A 258 -2.84 -24.73 18.77
N VAL A 259 -1.91 -24.01 19.39
CA VAL A 259 -1.39 -24.22 20.74
C VAL A 259 -1.97 -23.13 21.63
N THR A 260 -2.91 -23.48 22.51
CA THR A 260 -3.57 -22.50 23.39
C THR A 260 -2.96 -22.42 24.79
N ASN A 261 -2.04 -23.34 25.11
CA ASN A 261 -1.29 -23.36 26.36
C ASN A 261 -0.01 -24.20 26.19
N GLN A 262 0.93 -24.07 27.12
CA GLN A 262 2.23 -24.73 27.04
C GLN A 262 2.13 -26.27 26.93
N SER A 263 1.14 -26.89 27.57
CA SER A 263 0.98 -28.35 27.57
C SER A 263 0.48 -28.91 26.24
N ALA A 264 -0.22 -28.11 25.42
CA ALA A 264 -0.69 -28.51 24.09
C ALA A 264 0.47 -28.84 23.13
N ASN A 265 1.68 -28.31 23.38
CA ASN A 265 2.88 -28.71 22.64
C ASN A 265 3.17 -30.21 22.68
N ASN A 266 2.75 -30.92 23.73
CA ASN A 266 2.98 -32.35 23.87
C ASN A 266 2.22 -33.18 22.82
N ALA A 267 1.21 -32.60 22.16
CA ALA A 267 0.44 -33.24 21.11
C ALA A 267 1.13 -33.28 19.74
N VAL A 268 2.30 -32.62 19.57
CA VAL A 268 2.98 -32.51 18.26
C VAL A 268 3.21 -33.85 17.57
N SER A 269 3.56 -34.89 18.33
CA SER A 269 3.79 -36.22 17.78
C SER A 269 2.52 -36.86 17.24
N SER A 270 1.38 -36.75 17.95
CA SER A 270 0.11 -37.28 17.47
C SER A 270 -0.45 -36.43 16.33
N VAL A 271 -0.24 -35.12 16.36
CA VAL A 271 -0.63 -34.22 15.27
C VAL A 271 0.09 -34.63 14.00
N LEU A 272 1.43 -34.71 14.03
CA LEU A 272 2.22 -35.11 12.85
C LEU A 272 1.97 -36.54 12.39
N ALA A 273 1.67 -37.48 13.29
CA ALA A 273 1.34 -38.85 12.91
C ALA A 273 0.06 -38.95 12.04
N ASN A 274 -0.81 -37.93 12.10
CA ASN A 274 -2.05 -37.86 11.33
C ASN A 274 -1.91 -36.99 10.06
N THR A 275 -0.71 -36.48 9.75
CA THR A 275 -0.45 -35.68 8.56
C THR A 275 0.53 -36.37 7.61
N ARG A 276 0.63 -35.87 6.37
CA ARG A 276 1.61 -36.34 5.39
C ARG A 276 1.94 -35.25 4.39
N GLY A 277 3.23 -35.13 4.04
CA GLY A 277 3.73 -34.14 3.09
C GLY A 277 3.92 -32.73 3.66
N ILE A 278 3.61 -32.49 4.94
CA ILE A 278 3.93 -31.21 5.59
C ILE A 278 5.44 -31.04 5.68
N ASN A 279 5.95 -29.88 5.26
CA ASN A 279 7.35 -29.48 5.42
C ASN A 279 7.52 -28.25 6.33
N VAL A 280 6.42 -27.54 6.66
CA VAL A 280 6.41 -26.43 7.60
C VAL A 280 5.26 -26.57 8.61
N LEU A 281 5.55 -26.48 9.90
CA LEU A 281 4.54 -26.30 10.94
C LEU A 281 4.56 -24.89 11.51
N SER A 282 3.38 -24.28 11.61
CA SER A 282 3.19 -22.95 12.19
C SER A 282 2.41 -23.02 13.50
N PRO A 283 3.08 -23.17 14.66
CA PRO A 283 2.39 -23.20 15.96
C PRO A 283 2.02 -21.79 16.43
N THR A 284 0.82 -21.61 16.99
CA THR A 284 0.33 -20.34 17.58
C THR A 284 1.03 -20.05 18.91
N TRP A 285 2.28 -19.58 18.85
CA TRP A 285 3.16 -19.54 20.03
C TRP A 285 3.38 -18.17 20.64
N PHE A 286 3.48 -17.14 19.82
CA PHE A 286 3.80 -15.81 20.29
C PHE A 286 2.59 -14.91 20.12
N TYR A 287 2.34 -14.06 21.11
CA TYR A 287 1.32 -13.03 20.98
C TYR A 287 1.73 -11.75 21.70
N LEU A 288 1.26 -10.62 21.17
CA LEU A 288 1.48 -9.31 21.78
C LEU A 288 0.87 -9.30 23.19
N ASN A 289 1.72 -9.12 24.20
CA ASN A 289 1.34 -9.26 25.60
C ASN A 289 1.00 -7.92 26.27
N ASP A 290 1.55 -6.80 25.81
CA ASP A 290 1.25 -5.49 26.40
C ASP A 290 1.58 -4.32 25.46
N ASN A 291 1.26 -3.10 25.94
CA ASN A 291 1.47 -1.83 25.23
C ASN A 291 2.93 -1.35 25.24
N ASN A 292 3.89 -2.17 25.70
CA ASN A 292 5.33 -1.87 25.62
C ASN A 292 6.02 -2.72 24.54
N GLY A 293 5.27 -3.53 23.79
CA GLY A 293 5.82 -4.42 22.77
C GLY A 293 6.43 -5.70 23.35
N ASN A 294 6.05 -6.11 24.57
CA ASN A 294 6.45 -7.43 25.07
C ASN A 294 5.61 -8.54 24.45
N ILE A 295 6.22 -9.71 24.24
CA ILE A 295 5.52 -10.90 23.77
C ILE A 295 5.33 -11.91 24.89
N ALA A 296 4.20 -12.62 24.86
CA ALA A 296 4.03 -13.87 25.59
C ALA A 296 4.44 -15.03 24.70
N SER A 297 4.85 -16.14 25.31
CA SER A 297 5.40 -17.29 24.61
C SER A 297 4.81 -18.59 25.15
N LEU A 298 4.37 -19.44 24.22
CA LEU A 298 4.02 -20.84 24.43
C LEU A 298 5.04 -21.78 23.78
N ALA A 299 6.20 -21.26 23.35
CA ALA A 299 7.17 -21.99 22.56
C ALA A 299 7.85 -23.12 23.35
N SER A 300 8.22 -24.19 22.63
CA SER A 300 8.82 -25.39 23.23
C SER A 300 9.99 -25.87 22.39
N LEU A 301 11.20 -25.89 22.95
CA LEU A 301 12.39 -26.39 22.26
C LEU A 301 12.25 -27.90 21.93
N ASN A 302 11.57 -28.66 22.79
CA ASN A 302 11.29 -30.08 22.51
C ASN A 302 10.38 -30.26 21.29
N TYR A 303 9.44 -29.34 21.08
CA TYR A 303 8.60 -29.33 19.89
C TYR A 303 9.44 -29.08 18.64
N VAL A 304 10.29 -28.05 18.67
CA VAL A 304 11.18 -27.71 17.54
C VAL A 304 12.09 -28.89 17.20
N ASN A 305 12.77 -29.45 18.20
CA ASN A 305 13.64 -30.61 18.01
C ASN A 305 12.89 -31.82 17.45
N TYR A 306 11.63 -32.05 17.86
CA TYR A 306 10.82 -33.12 17.30
C TYR A 306 10.53 -32.89 15.81
N CYS A 307 10.09 -31.68 15.42
CA CYS A 307 9.85 -31.33 14.03
C CYS A 307 11.13 -31.45 13.18
N HIS A 308 12.25 -30.91 13.64
CA HIS A 308 13.54 -30.98 12.95
C HIS A 308 14.01 -32.43 12.73
N ASN A 309 13.81 -33.30 13.72
CA ASN A 309 14.11 -34.74 13.56
C ASN A 309 13.23 -35.44 12.52
N GLN A 310 12.10 -34.84 12.13
CA GLN A 310 11.24 -35.31 11.04
C GLN A 310 11.49 -34.54 9.73
N GLY A 311 12.45 -33.63 9.68
CA GLY A 311 12.72 -32.78 8.50
C GLY A 311 11.66 -31.70 8.28
N ILE A 312 10.95 -31.29 9.32
CA ILE A 312 9.89 -30.28 9.27
C ILE A 312 10.39 -28.99 9.90
N GLU A 313 10.26 -27.89 9.17
CA GLU A 313 10.57 -26.55 9.66
C GLU A 313 9.51 -26.04 10.64
N VAL A 314 9.91 -25.18 11.57
CA VAL A 314 9.00 -24.50 12.49
C VAL A 314 9.01 -23.01 12.22
N TRP A 315 7.89 -22.50 11.70
CA TRP A 315 7.65 -21.07 11.49
C TRP A 315 6.72 -20.58 12.59
N ALA A 316 7.25 -20.03 13.69
CA ALA A 316 6.40 -19.70 14.82
C ALA A 316 5.48 -18.52 14.51
N LEU A 317 4.19 -18.70 14.79
CA LEU A 317 3.19 -17.66 14.58
C LEU A 317 3.27 -16.60 15.68
N VAL A 318 3.20 -15.33 15.28
CA VAL A 318 3.14 -14.15 16.15
C VAL A 318 1.82 -13.41 15.90
N SER A 319 0.93 -13.38 16.88
CA SER A 319 -0.41 -12.79 16.78
C SER A 319 -0.63 -11.58 17.68
N ASN A 320 -1.73 -10.86 17.44
CA ASN A 320 -2.17 -9.71 18.25
C ASN A 320 -3.58 -9.90 18.86
N LEU A 321 -4.11 -11.13 18.87
CA LEU A 321 -5.54 -11.37 19.16
C LEU A 321 -5.81 -11.87 20.59
N GLU A 322 -4.83 -12.46 21.24
CA GLU A 322 -4.98 -13.20 22.50
C GLU A 322 -5.19 -12.27 23.70
N ASN A 323 -4.43 -11.17 23.77
CA ASN A 323 -4.55 -10.21 24.86
C ASN A 323 -5.32 -8.96 24.42
N LYS A 324 -6.60 -8.90 24.80
CA LYS A 324 -7.49 -7.76 24.53
C LYS A 324 -7.07 -6.43 25.18
N ASN A 325 -6.16 -6.47 26.16
CA ASN A 325 -5.61 -5.26 26.79
C ASN A 325 -4.39 -4.71 26.05
N ALA A 326 -3.81 -5.47 25.11
CA ALA A 326 -2.72 -5.00 24.28
C ALA A 326 -3.27 -4.20 23.09
N ASP A 327 -2.89 -2.93 22.98
CA ASP A 327 -3.24 -2.06 21.88
C ASP A 327 -2.16 -2.14 20.80
N THR A 328 -2.49 -2.80 19.69
CA THR A 328 -1.59 -2.93 18.54
C THR A 328 -1.24 -1.57 17.93
N THR A 329 -2.16 -0.61 17.92
CA THR A 329 -1.90 0.73 17.37
C THR A 329 -0.87 1.45 18.23
N GLU A 330 -1.05 1.42 19.55
CA GLU A 330 -0.11 2.02 20.50
C GLU A 330 1.30 1.44 20.35
N VAL A 331 1.42 0.12 20.21
CA VAL A 331 2.74 -0.53 20.08
C VAL A 331 3.39 -0.23 18.73
N LEU A 332 2.65 -0.34 17.63
CA LEU A 332 3.23 -0.21 16.31
C LEU A 332 3.54 1.25 15.94
N THR A 333 2.79 2.24 16.46
CA THR A 333 3.02 3.66 16.14
C THR A 333 4.14 4.32 16.96
N HIS A 334 4.75 3.59 17.90
CA HIS A 334 5.89 4.04 18.70
C HIS A 334 7.13 3.21 18.38
N THR A 335 8.18 3.86 17.91
CA THR A 335 9.41 3.24 17.41
C THR A 335 10.08 2.43 18.50
N SER A 336 10.19 2.94 19.73
CA SER A 336 10.78 2.20 20.84
C SER A 336 10.04 0.90 21.16
N LYS A 337 8.70 0.90 21.10
CA LYS A 337 7.85 -0.25 21.41
C LYS A 337 7.84 -1.27 20.26
N ARG A 338 7.72 -0.79 19.02
CA ARG A 338 7.83 -1.62 17.81
C ARG A 338 9.19 -2.30 17.72
N GLN A 339 10.27 -1.59 17.99
CA GLN A 339 11.62 -2.17 18.01
C GLN A 339 11.80 -3.16 19.18
N ASN A 340 11.19 -2.91 20.34
CA ASN A 340 11.19 -3.90 21.43
C ASN A 340 10.51 -5.20 21.00
N LEU A 341 9.34 -5.11 20.36
CA LEU A 341 8.62 -6.25 19.79
C LEU A 341 9.48 -7.01 18.77
N VAL A 342 10.03 -6.32 17.78
CA VAL A 342 10.92 -6.91 16.75
C VAL A 342 12.10 -7.65 17.38
N ASN A 343 12.76 -7.02 18.35
CA ASN A 343 13.92 -7.62 19.02
C ASN A 343 13.55 -8.86 19.82
N GLN A 344 12.38 -8.88 20.48
CA GLN A 344 11.91 -10.06 21.22
C GLN A 344 11.55 -11.22 20.30
N ILE A 345 10.83 -10.96 19.20
CA ILE A 345 10.49 -11.98 18.19
C ILE A 345 11.75 -12.67 17.68
N VAL A 346 12.75 -11.89 17.26
CA VAL A 346 14.00 -12.43 16.69
C VAL A 346 14.84 -13.12 17.76
N SER A 347 14.85 -12.61 19.00
CA SER A 347 15.53 -13.28 20.12
C SER A 347 14.92 -14.64 20.42
N MET A 348 13.59 -14.77 20.36
CA MET A 348 12.90 -16.06 20.51
C MET A 348 13.21 -17.00 19.33
N ALA A 349 13.26 -16.48 18.10
CA ALA A 349 13.66 -17.27 16.93
C ALA A 349 15.04 -17.91 17.12
N ILE A 350 16.02 -17.12 17.58
CA ILE A 350 17.36 -17.62 17.87
C ILE A 350 17.35 -18.61 19.05
N GLN A 351 16.66 -18.27 20.15
CA GLN A 351 16.63 -19.08 21.37
C GLN A 351 16.05 -20.47 21.13
N TYR A 352 14.99 -20.58 20.32
CA TYR A 352 14.30 -21.83 20.04
C TYR A 352 14.78 -22.52 18.75
N ASN A 353 15.77 -21.95 18.06
CA ASN A 353 16.27 -22.45 16.78
C ASN A 353 15.15 -22.56 15.72
N LEU A 354 14.36 -21.49 15.57
CA LEU A 354 13.26 -21.46 14.60
C LEU A 354 13.77 -21.22 13.19
N ASP A 355 13.14 -21.88 12.21
CA ASP A 355 13.43 -21.70 10.79
C ASP A 355 12.72 -20.47 10.21
N GLY A 356 11.61 -20.07 10.84
CA GLY A 356 10.82 -18.93 10.37
C GLY A 356 9.96 -18.27 11.46
N ILE A 357 9.43 -17.11 11.10
CA ILE A 357 8.41 -16.36 11.83
C ILE A 357 7.24 -16.13 10.88
N ASN A 358 6.03 -16.42 11.35
CA ASN A 358 4.79 -16.18 10.63
C ASN A 358 3.99 -15.07 11.36
N VAL A 359 3.98 -13.86 10.81
CA VAL A 359 3.24 -12.74 11.41
C VAL A 359 1.77 -12.84 11.06
N ASP A 360 0.90 -12.89 12.07
CA ASP A 360 -0.55 -12.97 11.95
C ASP A 360 -1.22 -11.85 12.74
N PHE A 361 -1.05 -10.61 12.25
CA PHE A 361 -1.63 -9.42 12.87
C PHE A 361 -2.93 -9.07 12.16
N GLU A 362 -4.02 -9.15 12.92
CA GLU A 362 -5.38 -9.10 12.41
C GLU A 362 -6.23 -8.04 13.13
N SER A 363 -7.43 -7.76 12.60
CA SER A 363 -8.42 -6.87 13.23
C SER A 363 -7.90 -5.47 13.60
N MET A 364 -7.01 -4.92 12.79
CA MET A 364 -6.39 -3.61 12.99
C MET A 364 -7.17 -2.45 12.35
N ASN A 365 -7.07 -1.25 12.93
CA ASN A 365 -7.57 -0.03 12.30
C ASN A 365 -6.56 0.50 11.27
N GLY A 366 -6.78 0.17 9.99
CA GLY A 366 -5.87 0.50 8.91
C GLY A 366 -5.54 1.98 8.74
N GLU A 367 -6.48 2.89 9.03
CA GLU A 367 -6.24 4.34 8.94
C GLU A 367 -5.23 4.83 9.99
N LYS A 368 -5.15 4.14 11.14
CA LYS A 368 -4.26 4.54 12.24
C LYS A 368 -2.92 3.82 12.25
N VAL A 369 -2.91 2.56 11.79
CA VAL A 369 -1.75 1.67 11.99
C VAL A 369 -1.13 1.15 10.69
N GLY A 370 -1.71 1.45 9.52
CA GLY A 370 -1.24 0.91 8.24
C GLY A 370 0.26 1.09 8.02
N ASP A 371 0.74 2.34 7.98
CA ASP A 371 2.16 2.63 7.74
C ASP A 371 3.07 2.07 8.84
N ALA A 372 2.59 2.11 10.08
CA ALA A 372 3.30 1.58 11.25
C ALA A 372 3.45 0.04 11.21
N PHE A 373 2.44 -0.66 10.68
CA PHE A 373 2.49 -2.10 10.45
C PHE A 373 3.48 -2.44 9.33
N ILE A 374 3.51 -1.66 8.24
CA ILE A 374 4.51 -1.87 7.19
C ILE A 374 5.92 -1.62 7.72
N GLU A 375 6.13 -0.57 8.51
CA GLU A 375 7.43 -0.33 9.14
C GLU A 375 7.84 -1.48 10.07
N PHE A 376 6.89 -2.07 10.80
CA PHE A 376 7.15 -3.28 11.59
C PHE A 376 7.64 -4.45 10.74
N ILE A 377 7.00 -4.71 9.59
CA ILE A 377 7.43 -5.77 8.65
C ILE A 377 8.82 -5.48 8.09
N ARG A 378 9.13 -4.22 7.74
CA ARG A 378 10.45 -3.81 7.24
C ARG A 378 11.54 -4.04 8.29
N GLU A 379 11.31 -3.57 9.51
CA GLU A 379 12.26 -3.73 10.63
C GLU A 379 12.47 -5.21 10.98
N LEU A 380 11.39 -6.00 11.03
CA LEU A 380 11.45 -7.43 11.32
C LEU A 380 12.19 -8.19 10.22
N SER A 381 11.90 -7.90 8.95
CA SER A 381 12.57 -8.49 7.79
C SER A 381 14.09 -8.34 7.86
N ILE A 382 14.58 -7.13 8.13
CA ILE A 382 16.03 -6.88 8.25
C ILE A 382 16.65 -7.77 9.32
N LYS A 383 15.99 -7.95 10.47
CA LYS A 383 16.49 -8.79 11.55
C LYS A 383 16.40 -10.28 11.22
N CYS A 384 15.28 -10.74 10.66
CA CYS A 384 15.09 -12.12 10.24
C CYS A 384 16.16 -12.55 9.23
N LYS A 385 16.35 -11.74 8.18
CA LYS A 385 17.38 -11.97 7.15
C LYS A 385 18.80 -12.04 7.71
N ASN A 386 19.15 -11.14 8.64
CA ASN A 386 20.46 -11.14 9.29
C ASN A 386 20.71 -12.39 10.17
N ASN A 387 19.66 -13.13 10.51
CA ASN A 387 19.75 -14.36 11.31
C ASN A 387 19.34 -15.62 10.53
N GLY A 388 19.13 -15.54 9.22
CA GLY A 388 18.72 -16.68 8.39
C GLY A 388 17.33 -17.24 8.70
N VAL A 389 16.45 -16.42 9.29
CA VAL A 389 15.08 -16.79 9.66
C VAL A 389 14.13 -16.35 8.54
N VAL A 390 13.30 -17.26 8.04
CA VAL A 390 12.26 -16.95 7.04
C VAL A 390 11.20 -16.04 7.65
N LEU A 391 10.72 -15.04 6.92
CA LEU A 391 9.58 -14.21 7.31
C LEU A 391 8.38 -14.44 6.38
N SER A 392 7.28 -14.93 6.94
CA SER A 392 5.97 -14.97 6.28
C SER A 392 4.97 -14.04 6.98
N VAL A 393 3.99 -13.53 6.23
CA VAL A 393 2.95 -12.63 6.75
C VAL A 393 1.58 -13.08 6.27
N ASP A 394 0.69 -13.37 7.21
CA ASP A 394 -0.71 -13.71 6.96
C ASP A 394 -1.49 -12.45 6.61
N ASN A 395 -2.27 -12.54 5.53
CA ASN A 395 -3.05 -11.43 5.01
C ASN A 395 -4.44 -11.91 4.61
N TYR A 396 -5.45 -11.07 4.87
CA TYR A 396 -6.75 -11.22 4.25
C TYR A 396 -6.63 -11.14 2.72
N VAL A 397 -7.61 -11.73 2.02
CA VAL A 397 -7.76 -11.52 0.58
C VAL A 397 -7.83 -10.01 0.25
N PRO A 398 -7.30 -9.57 -0.91
CA PRO A 398 -7.34 -8.16 -1.29
C PRO A 398 -8.76 -7.61 -1.40
N MET A 399 -9.06 -6.61 -0.56
CA MET A 399 -10.30 -5.85 -0.52
C MET A 399 -9.94 -4.38 -0.25
N SER A 400 -10.88 -3.45 -0.49
CA SER A 400 -10.64 -2.01 -0.24
C SER A 400 -10.21 -1.73 1.21
N TYR A 401 -10.88 -2.37 2.18
CA TYR A 401 -10.60 -2.20 3.61
C TYR A 401 -9.36 -2.98 4.10
N THR A 402 -8.77 -3.86 3.28
CA THR A 402 -7.52 -4.58 3.60
C THR A 402 -6.32 -4.05 2.81
N SER A 403 -6.50 -2.96 2.06
CA SER A 403 -5.43 -2.35 1.26
C SER A 403 -4.28 -1.78 2.09
N PHE A 404 -4.56 -1.37 3.33
CA PHE A 404 -3.56 -0.84 4.26
C PHE A 404 -2.46 -1.84 4.65
N TYR A 405 -2.71 -3.15 4.49
CA TYR A 405 -1.68 -4.17 4.64
C TYR A 405 -0.58 -4.05 3.58
N ASN A 406 -0.79 -3.30 2.50
CA ASN A 406 0.21 -3.00 1.47
C ASN A 406 1.05 -4.23 1.08
N ARG A 407 0.38 -5.29 0.63
CA ARG A 407 1.01 -6.57 0.28
C ARG A 407 2.13 -6.43 -0.75
N LYS A 408 2.01 -5.43 -1.64
CA LYS A 408 3.08 -5.08 -2.60
C LYS A 408 4.37 -4.66 -1.90
N GLU A 409 4.29 -3.87 -0.84
CA GLU A 409 5.47 -3.52 -0.06
C GLU A 409 5.92 -4.67 0.84
N GLN A 410 4.99 -5.46 1.40
CA GLN A 410 5.37 -6.69 2.08
C GLN A 410 6.17 -7.63 1.18
N ALA A 411 5.82 -7.77 -0.11
CA ALA A 411 6.55 -8.61 -1.06
C ALA A 411 8.03 -8.21 -1.25
N ASN A 412 8.39 -6.95 -0.95
CA ASN A 412 9.79 -6.51 -0.94
C ASN A 412 10.53 -7.00 0.31
N PHE A 413 9.86 -7.13 1.46
CA PHE A 413 10.52 -7.37 2.75
C PHE A 413 10.27 -8.77 3.33
N ALA A 414 9.10 -9.35 3.13
CA ALA A 414 8.79 -10.73 3.51
C ALA A 414 9.32 -11.72 2.46
N ASP A 415 9.60 -12.94 2.90
CA ASP A 415 9.95 -14.05 2.00
C ASP A 415 8.70 -14.63 1.37
N TYR A 416 7.62 -14.71 2.15
CA TYR A 416 6.32 -15.22 1.72
C TYR A 416 5.17 -14.33 2.21
N VAL A 417 4.14 -14.21 1.38
CA VAL A 417 2.85 -13.62 1.75
C VAL A 417 1.81 -14.73 1.72
N VAL A 418 1.21 -15.01 2.88
CA VAL A 418 0.16 -16.01 3.00
C VAL A 418 -1.18 -15.32 2.83
N ILE A 419 -1.97 -15.76 1.85
CA ILE A 419 -3.32 -15.27 1.66
C ILE A 419 -4.29 -16.22 2.35
N MET A 420 -4.95 -15.73 3.38
CA MET A 420 -6.01 -16.44 4.08
C MET A 420 -7.24 -16.56 3.18
N GLY A 421 -7.21 -17.55 2.30
CA GLY A 421 -8.29 -17.89 1.36
C GLY A 421 -9.47 -18.59 2.05
N TYR A 422 -9.86 -18.10 3.22
CA TYR A 422 -10.98 -18.57 4.03
C TYR A 422 -11.61 -17.44 4.84
N ASP A 423 -12.70 -17.76 5.54
CA ASP A 423 -13.60 -16.83 6.22
C ASP A 423 -14.25 -15.78 5.30
N GLU A 424 -14.55 -16.18 4.05
CA GLU A 424 -15.45 -15.43 3.16
C GLU A 424 -16.78 -15.10 3.85
N HIS A 425 -17.38 -16.12 4.48
CA HIS A 425 -18.48 -15.96 5.43
C HIS A 425 -18.07 -16.49 6.81
N TYR A 426 -18.19 -15.65 7.84
CA TYR A 426 -17.70 -15.88 9.19
C TYR A 426 -18.82 -15.69 10.23
N ALA A 427 -18.53 -15.88 11.52
CA ALA A 427 -19.52 -15.79 12.60
C ALA A 427 -20.30 -14.46 12.67
N GLY A 428 -19.77 -13.41 12.03
CA GLY A 428 -20.35 -12.07 12.00
C GLY A 428 -21.13 -11.74 10.73
N SER A 429 -21.20 -12.65 9.74
CA SER A 429 -21.87 -12.37 8.47
C SER A 429 -23.40 -12.31 8.64
N SER A 430 -24.01 -11.39 7.89
CA SER A 430 -25.47 -11.29 7.75
C SER A 430 -26.05 -12.29 6.75
N GLU A 431 -25.19 -12.97 6.00
CA GLU A 431 -25.54 -13.98 5.01
C GLU A 431 -24.84 -15.31 5.36
N ALA A 432 -25.58 -16.40 5.21
CA ALA A 432 -25.05 -17.75 5.34
C ALA A 432 -24.38 -18.13 4.03
N GLY A 433 -23.13 -18.55 4.08
CA GLY A 433 -22.38 -18.90 2.89
C GLY A 433 -21.16 -19.77 3.18
N SER A 434 -20.41 -20.02 2.11
CA SER A 434 -19.17 -20.78 2.18
C SER A 434 -18.10 -20.06 3.01
N VAL A 435 -17.25 -20.84 3.66
CA VAL A 435 -16.03 -20.34 4.30
C VAL A 435 -15.00 -19.94 3.24
N ALA A 436 -14.97 -20.56 2.06
CA ALA A 436 -13.89 -20.39 1.10
C ALA A 436 -14.32 -20.69 -0.35
N SER A 437 -15.43 -20.18 -0.85
CA SER A 437 -15.94 -20.59 -2.18
C SER A 437 -14.87 -20.47 -3.27
N LEU A 438 -14.81 -21.43 -4.20
CA LEU A 438 -13.76 -21.51 -5.20
C LEU A 438 -13.64 -20.22 -6.04
N SER A 439 -14.77 -19.63 -6.42
CA SER A 439 -14.81 -18.38 -7.19
C SER A 439 -14.20 -17.20 -6.40
N TRP A 440 -14.54 -17.06 -5.12
CA TRP A 440 -13.98 -16.03 -4.24
C TRP A 440 -12.48 -16.22 -4.03
N VAL A 441 -12.03 -17.45 -3.74
CA VAL A 441 -10.60 -17.76 -3.57
C VAL A 441 -9.83 -17.49 -4.87
N THR A 442 -10.39 -17.87 -6.03
CA THR A 442 -9.78 -17.61 -7.34
C THR A 442 -9.58 -16.12 -7.59
N GLN A 443 -10.59 -15.31 -7.26
CA GLN A 443 -10.50 -13.85 -7.36
C GLN A 443 -9.45 -13.28 -6.40
N GLY A 444 -9.46 -13.72 -5.13
CA GLY A 444 -8.48 -13.29 -4.12
C GLY A 444 -7.03 -13.59 -4.52
N VAL A 445 -6.76 -14.77 -5.09
CA VAL A 445 -5.45 -15.11 -5.67
C VAL A 445 -5.14 -14.21 -6.87
N SER A 446 -6.09 -14.03 -7.79
CA SER A 446 -5.87 -13.18 -8.98
C SER A 446 -5.56 -11.73 -8.62
N ASP A 447 -6.17 -11.19 -7.58
CA ASP A 447 -5.90 -9.83 -7.10
C ASP A 447 -4.57 -9.76 -6.37
N THR A 448 -4.23 -10.77 -5.58
CA THR A 448 -2.93 -10.87 -4.90
C THR A 448 -1.80 -10.86 -5.92
N LEU A 449 -1.92 -11.58 -7.03
CA LEU A 449 -0.90 -11.67 -8.07
C LEU A 449 -0.66 -10.35 -8.84
N LYS A 450 -1.51 -9.33 -8.64
CA LYS A 450 -1.25 -7.96 -9.13
C LYS A 450 -0.27 -7.20 -8.22
N GLU A 451 -0.12 -7.66 -6.98
CA GLU A 451 0.63 -7.00 -5.92
C GLU A 451 1.89 -7.80 -5.52
N VAL A 452 1.82 -9.14 -5.54
CA VAL A 452 2.83 -10.06 -5.03
C VAL A 452 3.24 -11.08 -6.12
N PRO A 453 4.54 -11.33 -6.33
CA PRO A 453 5.02 -12.42 -7.19
C PRO A 453 4.46 -13.79 -6.78
N ALA A 454 4.06 -14.61 -7.77
CA ALA A 454 3.46 -15.92 -7.51
C ALA A 454 4.32 -16.83 -6.63
N ASP A 455 5.63 -16.82 -6.86
CA ASP A 455 6.61 -17.64 -6.12
C ASP A 455 6.90 -17.14 -4.69
N GLN A 456 6.13 -16.17 -4.20
CA GLN A 456 6.08 -15.74 -2.80
C GLN A 456 4.69 -15.95 -2.17
N VAL A 457 3.66 -16.29 -2.95
CA VAL A 457 2.29 -16.43 -2.43
C VAL A 457 2.06 -17.84 -1.90
N ILE A 458 1.60 -17.95 -0.66
CA ILE A 458 1.11 -19.22 -0.08
C ILE A 458 -0.41 -19.10 0.07
N LEU A 459 -1.16 -20.08 -0.44
CA LEU A 459 -2.63 -20.06 -0.32
C LEU A 459 -3.10 -20.79 0.95
N GLY A 460 -3.69 -20.05 1.87
CA GLY A 460 -4.37 -20.57 3.06
C GLY A 460 -5.71 -21.21 2.73
N MET A 461 -5.98 -22.40 3.27
CA MET A 461 -7.19 -23.18 3.07
C MET A 461 -7.76 -23.66 4.41
N PRO A 462 -9.10 -23.73 4.57
CA PRO A 462 -9.72 -24.18 5.80
C PRO A 462 -9.92 -25.71 5.81
N PHE A 463 -9.74 -26.33 6.97
CA PHE A 463 -10.19 -27.69 7.29
C PHE A 463 -11.53 -27.71 8.03
N TYR A 464 -12.26 -26.59 8.00
CA TYR A 464 -13.55 -26.44 8.66
C TYR A 464 -14.56 -25.77 7.77
N THR A 465 -15.82 -26.01 8.11
CA THR A 465 -16.97 -25.28 7.58
C THR A 465 -17.74 -24.61 8.71
N ARG A 466 -18.72 -23.78 8.34
CA ARG A 466 -19.74 -23.27 9.24
C ARG A 466 -21.06 -24.00 8.97
N VAL A 467 -21.65 -24.54 10.03
CA VAL A 467 -23.05 -24.94 10.04
C VAL A 467 -23.86 -23.72 10.45
N TRP A 468 -24.65 -23.20 9.51
CA TRP A 468 -25.54 -22.06 9.72
C TRP A 468 -26.88 -22.53 10.25
N GLU A 469 -27.42 -21.83 11.24
CA GLU A 469 -28.69 -22.15 11.91
C GLU A 469 -29.66 -20.99 11.66
N ILE A 470 -30.66 -21.17 10.80
CA ILE A 470 -31.63 -20.14 10.41
C ILE A 470 -33.01 -20.51 10.99
N PRO A 471 -33.44 -19.90 12.10
CA PRO A 471 -34.75 -20.14 12.69
C PRO A 471 -35.91 -19.80 11.72
N SER A 472 -36.99 -20.58 11.74
CA SER A 472 -38.17 -20.33 10.88
C SER A 472 -38.87 -18.98 11.13
N GLU A 473 -38.76 -18.44 12.36
CA GLU A 473 -39.32 -17.12 12.71
C GLU A 473 -38.42 -15.95 12.28
N SER A 474 -37.16 -16.21 11.90
CA SER A 474 -36.38 -15.28 11.09
C SER A 474 -36.69 -15.60 9.64
N SER A 475 -37.61 -14.84 9.02
CA SER A 475 -37.79 -14.97 7.57
C SER A 475 -36.44 -14.71 6.89
N SER A 476 -36.16 -15.40 5.78
CA SER A 476 -35.01 -15.08 4.93
C SER A 476 -35.01 -13.62 4.44
N ASP A 477 -36.16 -12.94 4.57
CA ASP A 477 -36.41 -11.54 4.28
C ASP A 477 -36.40 -10.62 5.53
N ASP A 478 -36.34 -11.16 6.76
CA ASP A 478 -36.16 -10.43 8.03
C ASP A 478 -34.68 -10.24 8.35
N THR A 479 -33.88 -9.99 7.31
CA THR A 479 -32.69 -9.17 7.40
C THR A 479 -33.11 -7.73 7.73
N ALA A 480 -33.71 -7.52 8.91
CA ALA A 480 -33.68 -6.21 9.54
C ALA A 480 -32.19 -5.82 9.62
N ALA A 481 -31.85 -4.74 8.90
CA ALA A 481 -30.51 -4.18 8.72
C ALA A 481 -29.49 -4.62 9.79
N GLY A 482 -28.69 -5.66 9.49
CA GLY A 482 -27.52 -6.03 10.29
C GLY A 482 -27.67 -7.16 11.32
N ALA A 483 -28.77 -7.93 11.33
CA ALA A 483 -28.84 -9.15 12.15
C ALA A 483 -27.88 -10.24 11.64
N LYS A 484 -27.10 -10.84 12.55
CA LYS A 484 -26.12 -11.90 12.25
C LYS A 484 -26.80 -13.27 12.25
N ILE A 485 -26.48 -14.13 11.28
CA ILE A 485 -27.01 -15.49 11.27
C ILE A 485 -26.17 -16.37 12.21
N PRO A 486 -26.79 -17.04 13.21
CA PRO A 486 -26.08 -17.97 14.07
C PRO A 486 -25.36 -19.06 13.28
N SER A 487 -24.13 -19.37 13.66
CA SER A 487 -23.36 -20.45 13.04
C SER A 487 -22.29 -21.01 13.94
N LYS A 488 -21.93 -22.28 13.73
CA LYS A 488 -20.90 -22.99 14.49
C LYS A 488 -19.86 -23.59 13.55
N ILE A 489 -18.60 -23.62 14.00
CA ILE A 489 -17.50 -24.23 13.26
C ILE A 489 -17.52 -25.75 13.44
N TYR A 490 -17.40 -26.49 12.34
CA TYR A 490 -17.25 -27.94 12.33
C TYR A 490 -16.05 -28.32 11.45
N GLY A 491 -15.15 -29.14 11.98
CA GLY A 491 -14.12 -29.80 11.16
C GLY A 491 -14.73 -30.79 10.16
N MET A 492 -13.96 -31.22 9.17
CA MET A 492 -14.41 -32.07 8.05
C MET A 492 -15.22 -33.30 8.51
N LYS A 493 -14.71 -34.07 9.48
CA LYS A 493 -15.42 -35.25 10.00
C LYS A 493 -16.70 -34.86 10.74
N ALA A 494 -16.61 -33.87 11.63
CA ALA A 494 -17.74 -33.45 12.46
C ALA A 494 -18.90 -32.90 11.61
N ALA A 495 -18.60 -32.17 10.54
CA ALA A 495 -19.60 -31.69 9.59
C ALA A 495 -20.29 -32.85 8.87
N ASN A 496 -19.52 -33.84 8.42
CA ASN A 496 -20.08 -35.05 7.80
C ASN A 496 -20.96 -35.87 8.76
N ASP A 497 -20.50 -36.05 10.00
CA ASP A 497 -21.28 -36.74 11.04
C ASP A 497 -22.58 -35.98 11.33
N PHE A 498 -22.52 -34.65 11.45
CA PHE A 498 -23.69 -33.79 11.65
C PHE A 498 -24.73 -33.96 10.53
N LEU A 499 -24.32 -33.97 9.26
CA LEU A 499 -25.26 -34.21 8.16
C LEU A 499 -25.84 -35.62 8.19
N ALA A 500 -25.02 -36.62 8.50
CA ALA A 500 -25.46 -38.02 8.57
C ALA A 500 -26.50 -38.24 9.68
N THR A 501 -26.34 -37.63 10.86
CA THR A 501 -27.30 -37.76 11.96
C THR A 501 -28.67 -37.15 11.65
N HIS A 502 -28.73 -36.18 10.74
CA HIS A 502 -29.97 -35.54 10.30
C HIS A 502 -30.53 -36.14 9.00
N GLY A 503 -29.91 -37.19 8.45
CA GLY A 503 -30.33 -37.79 7.18
C GLY A 503 -30.23 -36.83 5.99
N ALA A 504 -29.38 -35.80 6.10
CA ALA A 504 -29.26 -34.75 5.11
C ALA A 504 -28.51 -35.24 3.86
N THR A 505 -28.95 -34.79 2.68
CA THR A 505 -28.29 -35.10 1.41
C THR A 505 -27.30 -34.01 1.05
N LYS A 506 -26.29 -34.38 0.25
CA LYS A 506 -25.24 -33.46 -0.23
C LYS A 506 -25.33 -33.37 -1.74
N THR A 507 -25.23 -32.16 -2.27
CA THR A 507 -25.18 -31.90 -3.72
C THR A 507 -23.93 -31.10 -4.03
N TRP A 508 -23.11 -31.57 -4.97
CA TRP A 508 -21.96 -30.80 -5.45
C TRP A 508 -22.42 -29.55 -6.18
N GLN A 509 -21.79 -28.42 -5.85
CA GLN A 509 -22.02 -27.11 -6.45
C GLN A 509 -20.72 -26.65 -7.12
N ASP A 510 -20.73 -26.54 -8.45
CA ASP A 510 -19.54 -26.24 -9.26
C ASP A 510 -19.04 -24.79 -9.07
N ASP A 511 -19.93 -23.85 -8.75
CA ASP A 511 -19.63 -22.43 -8.57
C ASP A 511 -18.79 -22.14 -7.32
N CYS A 512 -19.11 -22.81 -6.21
CA CYS A 512 -18.33 -22.76 -4.97
C CYS A 512 -17.31 -23.90 -4.85
N GLY A 513 -17.38 -24.92 -5.72
CA GLY A 513 -16.47 -26.07 -5.71
C GLY A 513 -16.60 -26.89 -4.43
N GLN A 514 -17.82 -27.09 -3.94
CA GLN A 514 -18.08 -27.74 -2.66
C GLN A 514 -19.34 -28.61 -2.69
N ASN A 515 -19.38 -29.60 -1.80
CA ASN A 515 -20.64 -30.24 -1.45
C ASN A 515 -21.48 -29.31 -0.58
N TYR A 516 -22.72 -29.08 -0.98
CA TYR A 516 -23.70 -28.27 -0.27
C TYR A 516 -24.81 -29.13 0.33
N SER A 517 -25.29 -28.76 1.52
CA SER A 517 -26.45 -29.35 2.15
C SER A 517 -27.35 -28.27 2.76
N GLU A 518 -28.65 -28.36 2.45
CA GLU A 518 -29.71 -27.57 3.07
C GLU A 518 -30.82 -28.52 3.53
N PHE A 519 -31.23 -28.40 4.79
CA PHE A 519 -32.32 -29.18 5.35
C PHE A 519 -32.95 -28.45 6.53
N THR A 520 -34.22 -28.75 6.80
CA THR A 520 -34.93 -28.24 7.97
C THR A 520 -35.05 -29.35 8.99
N ASP A 521 -34.63 -29.09 10.23
CA ASP A 521 -34.90 -29.93 11.38
C ASP A 521 -35.61 -29.10 12.46
N ASN A 522 -36.78 -29.58 12.89
CA ASN A 522 -37.77 -28.80 13.64
C ASN A 522 -38.10 -27.46 12.93
N ASP A 523 -37.92 -26.34 13.62
CA ASP A 523 -38.16 -24.98 13.12
C ASP A 523 -36.83 -24.24 12.82
N THR A 524 -35.82 -24.97 12.34
CA THR A 524 -34.52 -24.39 11.96
C THR A 524 -34.04 -24.98 10.65
N THR A 525 -33.76 -24.10 9.70
CA THR A 525 -33.09 -24.46 8.45
C THR A 525 -31.58 -24.40 8.65
N TYR A 526 -30.92 -25.51 8.36
CA TYR A 526 -29.46 -25.62 8.39
C TYR A 526 -28.91 -25.50 6.98
N LYS A 527 -27.83 -24.73 6.84
CA LYS A 527 -27.07 -24.61 5.58
C LYS A 527 -25.60 -24.92 5.83
N VAL A 528 -25.01 -25.78 5.00
CA VAL A 528 -23.62 -26.26 5.17
C VAL A 528 -22.94 -26.38 3.81
N TRP A 529 -21.80 -25.71 3.64
CA TRP A 529 -20.89 -25.85 2.50
C TRP A 529 -19.66 -26.62 2.98
N LEU A 530 -19.56 -27.91 2.67
CA LEU A 530 -18.52 -28.76 3.24
C LEU A 530 -17.12 -28.40 2.71
N GLU A 531 -16.14 -28.57 3.60
CA GLU A 531 -14.76 -28.79 3.18
C GLU A 531 -14.48 -30.29 3.20
N ASP A 532 -13.96 -30.78 2.08
CA ASP A 532 -13.57 -32.17 1.86
C ASP A 532 -12.38 -32.25 0.90
N SER A 533 -11.90 -33.46 0.61
CA SER A 533 -10.79 -33.68 -0.31
C SER A 533 -11.06 -33.16 -1.73
N ALA A 534 -12.31 -33.08 -2.18
CA ALA A 534 -12.67 -32.57 -3.51
C ALA A 534 -12.67 -31.03 -3.55
N SER A 535 -13.19 -30.36 -2.53
CA SER A 535 -13.11 -28.90 -2.44
C SER A 535 -11.67 -28.42 -2.25
N ALA A 536 -10.87 -29.13 -1.46
CA ALA A 536 -9.43 -28.88 -1.34
C ALA A 536 -8.70 -29.08 -2.68
N GLU A 537 -9.02 -30.14 -3.42
CA GLU A 537 -8.44 -30.40 -4.75
C GLU A 537 -8.68 -29.25 -5.73
N CYS A 538 -9.89 -28.67 -5.74
CA CYS A 538 -10.20 -27.51 -6.57
C CYS A 538 -9.27 -26.31 -6.29
N ARG A 539 -8.97 -26.05 -5.01
CA ARG A 539 -8.09 -24.93 -4.62
C ARG A 539 -6.61 -25.27 -4.78
N LEU A 540 -6.22 -26.53 -4.62
CA LEU A 540 -4.84 -27.00 -4.87
C LEU A 540 -4.48 -26.95 -6.36
N LYS A 541 -5.43 -27.22 -7.27
CA LYS A 541 -5.24 -26.96 -8.70
C LYS A 541 -4.90 -25.50 -8.98
N LEU A 542 -5.54 -24.56 -8.27
CA LEU A 542 -5.22 -23.14 -8.41
C LEU A 542 -3.78 -22.83 -7.97
N VAL A 543 -3.28 -23.48 -6.92
CA VAL A 543 -1.87 -23.37 -6.47
C VAL A 543 -0.92 -23.78 -7.59
N GLU A 544 -1.16 -24.94 -8.20
CA GLU A 544 -0.36 -25.47 -9.32
C GLU A 544 -0.45 -24.58 -10.57
N GLU A 545 -1.67 -24.26 -11.02
CA GLU A 545 -1.93 -23.47 -12.23
C GLU A 545 -1.32 -22.07 -12.17
N LYS A 546 -1.37 -21.43 -10.99
CA LYS A 546 -0.81 -20.10 -10.77
C LYS A 546 0.66 -20.12 -10.35
N LYS A 547 1.24 -21.31 -10.15
CA LYS A 547 2.63 -21.50 -9.70
C LYS A 547 2.90 -20.74 -8.41
N LEU A 548 1.97 -20.87 -7.46
CA LEU A 548 2.13 -20.27 -6.14
C LEU A 548 3.27 -20.96 -5.38
N ALA A 549 3.86 -20.28 -4.40
CA ALA A 549 4.93 -20.84 -3.57
C ALA A 549 4.50 -22.07 -2.78
N GLY A 550 3.19 -22.24 -2.52
CA GLY A 550 2.68 -23.36 -1.75
C GLY A 550 1.25 -23.17 -1.24
N ALA A 551 0.88 -24.02 -0.30
CA ALA A 551 -0.40 -23.98 0.41
C ALA A 551 -0.21 -24.08 1.92
N SER A 552 -1.16 -23.52 2.66
CA SER A 552 -1.22 -23.59 4.12
C SER A 552 -2.61 -24.00 4.61
N PHE A 553 -2.70 -24.77 5.70
CA PHE A 553 -3.97 -25.38 6.13
C PHE A 553 -4.38 -25.01 7.56
N TRP A 554 -5.50 -24.32 7.71
CA TRP A 554 -6.10 -23.93 9.00
C TRP A 554 -7.30 -24.83 9.35
N LYS A 555 -7.19 -25.71 10.34
CA LYS A 555 -6.02 -26.00 11.15
C LYS A 555 -5.95 -27.48 11.46
N LEU A 556 -4.78 -27.93 11.87
CA LEU A 556 -4.57 -29.33 12.23
C LEU A 556 -5.54 -29.78 13.35
N GLY A 557 -6.01 -31.01 13.20
CA GLY A 557 -7.02 -31.65 14.04
C GLY A 557 -8.46 -31.48 13.56
N PHE A 558 -8.70 -30.72 12.48
CA PHE A 558 -10.04 -30.58 11.88
C PHE A 558 -10.21 -31.39 10.58
N GLU A 559 -9.10 -31.85 10.01
CA GLU A 559 -9.07 -32.62 8.78
C GLU A 559 -9.53 -34.07 8.91
N THR A 560 -9.92 -34.68 7.80
CA THR A 560 -9.96 -36.13 7.64
C THR A 560 -8.65 -36.63 7.03
N SER A 561 -8.25 -37.86 7.33
CA SER A 561 -6.93 -38.39 6.92
C SER A 561 -6.72 -38.46 5.39
N ASP A 562 -7.79 -38.63 4.63
CA ASP A 562 -7.74 -38.74 3.16
C ASP A 562 -7.33 -37.42 2.47
N ILE A 563 -7.47 -36.26 3.14
CA ILE A 563 -7.08 -34.99 2.54
C ILE A 563 -5.61 -34.94 2.18
N TRP A 564 -4.76 -35.64 2.94
CA TRP A 564 -3.32 -35.64 2.72
C TRP A 564 -2.91 -36.42 1.45
N ASP A 565 -3.77 -37.32 0.92
CA ASP A 565 -3.64 -37.90 -0.42
C ASP A 565 -3.83 -36.85 -1.51
N THR A 566 -4.77 -35.94 -1.33
CA THR A 566 -4.96 -34.82 -2.24
C THR A 566 -3.83 -33.81 -2.10
N VAL A 567 -3.50 -33.35 -0.89
CA VAL A 567 -2.45 -32.34 -0.66
C VAL A 567 -1.11 -32.78 -1.26
N THR A 568 -0.71 -34.03 -1.02
CA THR A 568 0.58 -34.53 -1.50
C THR A 568 0.65 -34.53 -3.03
N ARG A 569 -0.47 -34.81 -3.73
CA ARG A 569 -0.52 -34.89 -5.20
C ARG A 569 -0.22 -33.56 -5.90
N TYR A 570 -0.53 -32.44 -5.27
CA TYR A 570 -0.43 -31.10 -5.89
C TYR A 570 0.76 -30.29 -5.40
N ILE A 571 1.29 -30.59 -4.21
CA ILE A 571 2.41 -29.83 -3.63
C ILE A 571 3.76 -30.50 -3.91
N HIS A 572 3.82 -31.84 -3.98
CA HIS A 572 5.02 -32.66 -4.20
C HIS A 572 4.93 -33.45 -5.50
#